data_AF-A0A2H9LVK0-F1
#
_entry.id   AF-A0A2H9LVK0-F1
#
_cell.length_a   1.000
_cell.length_b   1.000
_cell.length_c   1.000
_cell.angle_alpha   90.00
_cell.angle_beta   90.00
_cell.angle_gamma   90.00
#
_symmetry.space_group_name_H-M   'P 1'
#
loop_
_entity.id
_entity.type
_entity.pdbx_description
1 polymer ?
#
loop_
_entity_poly.entity_id
_entity_poly.type
_entity_poly.pdbx_seq_one_letter_code
_entity_poly.pdbx_strand_id
1 'polypeptide(L)' 'TKRLKITPRKSPCGNGKATFDRWEMRIHKRVIDMSMNERVLHGIIRSAIPRNVNIEIAMVD' A
#
# COMPACT_ATOMS: atom_id res chain seq x y z
N THR A 1 2.77 -6.14 6.98
CA THR A 1 2.14 -6.15 5.64
C THR A 1 0.71 -6.58 5.80
N LYS A 2 -0.24 -5.84 5.24
CA LYS A 2 -1.68 -6.13 5.37
C LYS A 2 -2.19 -6.79 4.09
N ARG A 3 -3.00 -7.85 4.23
CA ARG A 3 -3.61 -8.57 3.10
C ARG A 3 -5.11 -8.33 3.16
N LEU A 4 -5.64 -7.51 2.26
CA LEU A 4 -7.08 -7.34 2.07
C LEU A 4 -7.56 -8.42 1.11
N LYS A 5 -8.57 -9.18 1.52
CA LYS A 5 -9.11 -10.29 0.74
C LYS A 5 -10.58 -10.03 0.44
N ILE A 6 -10.97 -10.21 -0.82
CA ILE A 6 -12.37 -10.16 -1.24
C ILE A 6 -12.64 -11.45 -1.99
N THR A 7 -13.70 -12.16 -1.60
CA THR A 7 -14.07 -13.44 -2.22
C THR A 7 -15.51 -13.35 -2.76
N PRO A 8 -15.71 -12.71 -3.94
CA PRO A 8 -17.02 -12.60 -4.53
C PRO A 8 -17.39 -13.92 -5.24
N ARG A 9 -18.70 -14.12 -5.44
CA ARG A 9 -19.17 -15.15 -6.36
C ARG A 9 -18.83 -14.72 -7.79
N LYS A 10 -18.40 -15.67 -8.63
CA LYS A 10 -18.13 -15.40 -10.05
C LYS A 10 -19.39 -14.99 -10.81
N SER A 11 -20.50 -15.63 -10.49
CA SER A 11 -21.78 -15.37 -11.17
C SER A 11 -22.45 -14.13 -10.57
N PRO A 12 -22.94 -13.19 -11.42
CA PRO A 12 -23.68 -12.01 -10.97
C PRO A 12 -25.10 -12.35 -10.53
N CYS A 13 -25.74 -13.33 -11.17
CA CYS A 13 -27.05 -13.85 -10.78
C CYS A 13 -26.88 -15.20 -10.06
N GLY A 14 -27.69 -15.46 -9.04
CA GLY A 14 -27.53 -16.59 -8.11
C GLY A 14 -27.63 -18.00 -8.71
N ASN A 15 -27.83 -18.12 -10.02
CA ASN A 15 -27.96 -19.38 -10.74
C ASN A 15 -26.61 -20.02 -11.11
N GLY A 16 -26.64 -21.31 -11.42
CA GLY A 16 -25.47 -22.09 -11.81
C GLY A 16 -24.59 -22.55 -10.64
N LYS A 17 -23.44 -23.17 -10.94
CA LYS A 17 -22.51 -23.74 -9.95
C LYS A 17 -21.94 -22.66 -9.04
N ALA A 18 -21.95 -22.91 -7.73
CA ALA A 18 -21.33 -22.02 -6.75
C ALA A 18 -19.80 -21.99 -6.95
N THR A 19 -19.33 -20.95 -7.63
CA THR A 19 -17.92 -20.69 -7.89
C THR A 19 -17.54 -19.31 -7.39
N PHE A 20 -16.37 -19.19 -6.77
CA PHE A 20 -15.91 -18.00 -6.08
C PHE A 20 -14.53 -17.60 -6.58
N ASP A 21 -14.32 -16.30 -6.77
CA ASP A 21 -13.00 -15.73 -7.02
C ASP A 21 -12.32 -15.36 -5.72
N ARG A 22 -10.98 -15.32 -5.73
CA ARG A 22 -10.19 -14.89 -4.58
C ARG A 22 -9.31 -13.73 -5.00
N TRP A 23 -9.75 -12.53 -4.71
CA TRP A 23 -9.00 -11.31 -4.96
C TRP A 23 -8.21 -10.93 -3.72
N GLU A 24 -6.96 -10.50 -3.92
CA GLU A 24 -6.09 -10.06 -2.86
C GLU A 24 -5.42 -8.73 -3.21
N MET A 25 -5.45 -7.80 -2.26
CA MET A 25 -4.65 -6.58 -2.29
C MET A 25 -3.64 -6.61 -1.13
N ARG A 26 -2.37 -6.41 -1.43
CA ARG A 26 -1.26 -6.44 -0.46
C ARG A 26 -0.73 -5.04 -0.22
N ILE A 27 -0.91 -4.54 1.00
CA ILE A 27 -0.45 -3.22 1.41
C ILE A 27 0.83 -3.39 2.26
N HIS A 28 1.90 -2.76 1.80
CA HIS A 28 3.20 -2.77 2.45
C HIS A 28 3.49 -1.38 3.02
N LYS A 29 3.36 -1.23 4.35
CA LYS A 29 3.74 -0.01 5.07
C LYS A 29 5.07 -0.25 5.78
N ARG A 30 5.97 0.73 5.70
CA ARG A 30 7.22 0.82 6.46
C ARG A 30 7.29 2.19 7.12
N VAL A 31 7.87 2.27 8.30
CA VAL A 31 8.15 3.52 9.01
C VAL A 31 9.66 3.61 9.15
N ILE A 32 10.22 4.79 8.88
CA ILE A 32 11.64 5.08 9.00
C ILE A 32 11.75 6.30 9.89
N ASP A 33 12.31 6.12 11.07
CA ASP A 33 12.57 7.23 12.01
C ASP A 33 14.00 7.72 11.80
N MET A 34 14.16 9.03 11.66
CA MET A 34 15.47 9.64 11.40
C MET A 34 15.65 10.94 12.17
N SER A 35 16.74 11.03 12.93
CA SER A 35 17.12 12.22 13.71
C SER A 35 17.98 13.17 12.86
N MET A 36 17.47 13.64 11.72
CA MET A 36 18.27 14.35 10.71
C MET A 36 17.85 15.80 10.48
N ASN A 37 18.84 16.64 10.16
CA ASN A 37 18.67 18.03 9.73
C ASN A 37 17.88 18.12 8.40
N GLU A 38 17.08 19.18 8.22
CA GLU A 38 16.22 19.44 7.05
C GLU A 38 16.91 19.25 5.68
N ARG A 39 18.21 19.55 5.59
CA ARG A 39 18.98 19.39 4.34
C ARG A 39 18.99 17.94 3.82
N VAL A 40 19.05 16.96 4.72
CA VAL A 40 19.07 15.54 4.32
C VAL A 40 17.69 15.07 3.88
N LEU A 41 16.64 15.60 4.50
CA LEU A 41 15.25 15.34 4.15
C LEU A 41 14.94 15.78 2.71
N HIS A 42 15.40 16.97 2.31
CA HIS A 42 15.31 17.45 0.93
C HIS A 42 16.06 16.56 -0.08
N GLY A 43 17.20 15.98 0.30
CA GLY A 43 17.92 15.03 -0.54
C GLY A 43 17.15 13.74 -0.78
N ILE A 44 16.45 13.25 0.24
CA ILE A 44 15.66 12.02 0.17
C ILE A 44 14.41 12.22 -0.69
N ILE A 45 13.73 13.36 -0.58
CA ILE A 45 12.57 13.70 -1.43
C ILE A 45 12.97 13.72 -2.91
N ARG A 46 14.20 14.17 -3.22
CA ARG A 46 14.72 14.21 -4.58
C ARG A 46 15.16 12.84 -5.10
N SER A 47 15.38 11.86 -4.22
CA SER A 47 15.78 10.51 -4.63
C SER A 47 14.73 9.88 -5.54
N ALA A 48 15.14 8.92 -6.38
CA ALA A 48 14.28 8.26 -7.35
C ALA A 48 13.20 7.42 -6.65
N ILE A 49 12.10 8.07 -6.26
CA ILE A 49 10.94 7.42 -5.68
C ILE A 49 10.15 6.78 -6.82
N PRO A 50 9.95 5.45 -6.80
CA PRO A 50 9.14 4.79 -7.80
C PRO A 50 7.67 5.23 -7.66
N ARG A 51 7.01 5.48 -8.79
CA ARG A 51 5.65 6.08 -8.84
C ARG A 51 4.55 5.28 -8.14
N ASN A 52 4.83 4.03 -7.77
CA ASN A 52 3.91 3.12 -7.11
C ASN A 52 3.99 3.16 -5.57
N VAL A 53 4.83 4.01 -4.99
CA VAL A 53 4.99 4.13 -3.54
C VAL A 53 4.48 5.49 -3.09
N ASN A 54 3.55 5.48 -2.13
CA ASN A 54 3.14 6.68 -1.42
C ASN A 54 4.05 6.89 -0.20
N ILE A 55 4.57 8.10 -0.03
CA ILE A 55 5.45 8.50 1.07
C ILE A 55 4.83 9.71 1.74
N GLU A 56 4.62 9.62 3.05
CA GLU A 56 4.17 10.72 3.89
C GLU A 56 5.29 11.04 4.88
N ILE A 57 5.62 12.32 5.02
CA ILE A 57 6.65 12.82 5.93
C ILE A 57 5.96 13.68 6.99
N ALA A 58 6.24 13.40 8.26
CA ALA A 58 5.78 14.20 9.38
C ALA A 58 6.98 14.61 10.23
N MET A 59 7.05 15.91 10.59
CA MET A 59 7.98 16.41 11.59
C MET A 59 7.33 16.19 12.96
N VAL A 60 8.03 15.52 13.86
CA VAL A 60 7.59 15.35 15.25
C VAL A 60 8.52 16.21 16.10
N ASP A 61 7.96 17.24 16.74
CA ASP A 61 8.65 18.02 17.80
C ASP A 61 8.86 17.18 19.07
#